data_AF-A0A8I2G2Q8-F1
#
_entry.id   AF-A0A8I2G2Q8-F1
#
_cell.length_a   1.000
_cell.length_b   1.000
_cell.length_c   1.000
_cell.angle_alpha   90.00
_cell.angle_beta   90.00
_cell.angle_gamma   90.00
#
_symmetry.space_group_name_H-M   'P 1'
#
loop_
_entity.id
_entity.type
_entity.pdbx_description
1 polymer ?
#
loop_
_entity_poly.entity_id
_entity_poly.type
_entity_poly.pdbx_seq_one_letter_code
_entity_poly.pdbx_strand_id
1 'polypeptide(L)'
;MGITIQYRGQLKSPALIDKIRSDLKEIADRMGWEYTILDEDFETPTDARLEVSEKGCEIVGHLALKGISLNVHKDCSSFDFFFDADGILRDPVQMVQTEQEQEVEQENLHFTFVKTQFAPPDIHITLVKFLRYLEEKYFQTLDVIDEGNYWETGDEDLLKEKMEFLSQKMDAVSQALEDSWIKVEPGDSDLDILVKIEKVLREIDQ
;
A
#
# COMPACT_ATOMS: atom_id res chain seq x y z
N MET A 1 -12.28 -3.07 3.36
CA MET A 1 -11.36 -1.97 3.72
C MET A 1 -10.45 -2.46 4.83
N GLY A 2 -9.17 -2.11 4.78
CA GLY A 2 -8.12 -2.64 5.66
C GLY A 2 -7.75 -1.66 6.77
N ILE A 3 -6.63 -1.91 7.44
CA ILE A 3 -5.88 -0.87 8.17
C ILE A 3 -4.69 -0.51 7.29
N THR A 4 -4.76 0.68 6.69
CA THR A 4 -3.74 1.22 5.79
C THR A 4 -3.28 2.60 6.23
N ILE A 5 -2.01 2.89 5.93
CA ILE A 5 -1.45 4.23 6.01
C ILE A 5 -1.25 4.67 4.56
N GLN A 6 -2.01 5.68 4.14
CA GLN A 6 -1.90 6.28 2.82
C GLN A 6 -1.12 7.57 2.96
N TYR A 7 -0.18 7.83 2.05
CA TYR A 7 0.60 9.05 2.07
C TYR A 7 0.88 9.57 0.66
N ARG A 8 0.97 10.89 0.55
CA ARG A 8 1.40 11.62 -0.65
C ARG A 8 2.23 12.82 -0.25
N GLY A 9 3.12 13.27 -1.11
CA GLY A 9 3.93 14.43 -0.75
C GLY A 9 4.87 14.89 -1.85
N GLN A 10 5.50 16.02 -1.59
CA GLN A 10 6.53 16.60 -2.42
C GLN A 10 7.77 16.89 -1.58
N LEU A 11 8.95 16.56 -2.10
CA LEU A 11 10.22 16.88 -1.47
C LEU A 11 10.46 18.40 -1.44
N LYS A 12 11.21 18.88 -0.44
CA LYS A 12 11.69 20.28 -0.36
C LYS A 12 12.49 20.70 -1.60
N SER A 13 13.13 19.74 -2.25
CA SER A 13 13.86 19.91 -3.49
C SER A 13 14.01 18.56 -4.19
N PRO A 14 13.85 18.48 -5.53
CA PRO A 14 14.15 17.26 -6.28
C PRO A 14 15.59 16.77 -6.11
N ALA A 15 16.53 17.67 -5.80
CA ALA A 15 17.92 17.31 -5.51
C ALA A 15 18.08 16.42 -4.25
N LEU A 16 17.03 16.26 -3.44
CA LEU A 16 17.04 15.39 -2.26
C LEU A 16 16.74 13.92 -2.59
N ILE A 17 16.31 13.58 -3.81
CA ILE A 17 15.93 12.20 -4.19
C ILE A 17 17.05 11.21 -3.89
N ASP A 18 18.29 11.49 -4.32
CA ASP A 18 19.42 10.60 -4.05
C ASP A 18 19.73 10.49 -2.55
N LYS A 19 19.56 11.59 -1.82
CA LYS A 19 19.84 11.64 -0.38
C LYS A 19 18.81 10.86 0.43
N ILE A 20 17.51 11.04 0.18
CA ILE A 20 16.47 10.28 0.89
C ILE A 20 16.61 8.79 0.56
N ARG A 21 16.85 8.43 -0.70
CA ARG A 21 17.10 7.04 -1.11
C ARG A 21 18.30 6.43 -0.37
N SER A 22 19.43 7.14 -0.32
CA SER A 22 20.63 6.67 0.39
C SER A 22 20.37 6.49 1.88
N ASP A 23 19.74 7.47 2.53
CA ASP A 23 19.46 7.42 3.97
C ASP A 23 18.46 6.30 4.30
N LEU A 24 17.42 6.09 3.47
CA LEU A 24 16.46 4.99 3.61
C LEU A 24 17.13 3.62 3.42
N LYS A 25 18.03 3.50 2.45
CA LYS A 25 18.85 2.29 2.24
C LYS A 25 19.70 1.99 3.47
N GLU A 26 20.38 2.99 4.03
CA GLU A 26 21.17 2.79 5.26
C GLU A 26 20.31 2.37 6.45
N ILE A 27 19.10 2.93 6.59
CA ILE A 27 18.15 2.51 7.62
C ILE A 27 17.75 1.04 7.39
N ALA A 28 17.40 0.66 6.17
CA ALA A 28 17.05 -0.72 5.82
C ALA A 28 18.20 -1.70 6.12
N ASP A 29 19.44 -1.37 5.72
CA ASP A 29 20.63 -2.18 6.00
C ASP A 29 20.85 -2.36 7.52
N ARG A 30 20.63 -1.31 8.33
CA ARG A 30 20.78 -1.37 9.80
C ARG A 30 19.67 -2.15 10.48
N MET A 31 18.46 -2.08 9.95
CA MET A 31 17.28 -2.76 10.48
C MET A 31 17.16 -4.20 9.96
N GLY A 32 17.98 -4.59 8.98
CA GLY A 32 17.90 -5.89 8.32
C GLY A 32 16.67 -6.04 7.43
N TRP A 33 16.15 -4.93 6.90
CA TRP A 33 15.01 -4.94 5.98
C TRP A 33 15.49 -5.19 4.55
N GLU A 34 14.76 -6.03 3.83
CA GLU A 34 14.93 -6.15 2.38
C GLU A 34 14.39 -4.89 1.69
N TYR A 35 14.97 -4.55 0.55
CA TYR A 35 14.54 -3.41 -0.24
C TYR A 35 14.83 -3.59 -1.72
N THR A 36 14.09 -2.83 -2.53
CA THR A 36 14.29 -2.73 -3.97
C THR A 36 14.54 -1.26 -4.32
N ILE A 37 15.56 -1.01 -5.15
CA ILE A 37 15.88 0.34 -5.63
C ILE A 37 15.34 0.49 -7.06
N LEU A 38 14.73 1.64 -7.32
CA LEU A 38 14.42 2.12 -8.66
C LEU A 38 15.32 3.34 -8.94
N ASP A 39 16.05 3.32 -10.05
CA ASP A 39 16.97 4.39 -10.44
C ASP A 39 16.92 4.63 -11.95
N GLU A 40 15.75 5.03 -12.43
CA GLU A 40 15.52 5.22 -13.86
C GLU A 40 15.92 6.62 -14.34
N ASP A 41 16.27 6.73 -15.62
CA ASP A 41 16.58 8.01 -16.25
C ASP A 41 15.32 8.86 -16.45
N PHE A 42 15.31 10.08 -15.91
CA PHE A 42 14.22 11.03 -16.07
C PHE A 42 14.10 11.57 -17.50
N GLU A 43 15.17 11.51 -18.30
CA GLU A 43 15.15 11.99 -19.69
C GLU A 43 14.53 10.98 -20.67
N THR A 44 14.40 9.72 -20.23
CA THR A 44 13.77 8.67 -21.06
C THR A 44 12.25 8.74 -20.87
N PRO A 45 11.45 8.87 -21.95
CA PRO A 45 10.00 8.92 -21.86
C PRO A 45 9.41 7.67 -21.20
N THR A 46 8.35 7.84 -20.42
CA THR A 46 7.60 6.73 -19.83
C THR A 46 6.94 5.89 -20.93
N ASP A 47 7.20 4.59 -20.93
CA ASP A 47 6.50 3.59 -21.76
C ASP A 47 5.98 2.40 -20.92
N ALA A 48 5.96 2.59 -19.60
CA ALA A 48 5.52 1.59 -18.65
C ALA A 48 4.05 1.19 -18.86
N ARG A 49 3.79 -0.12 -18.80
CA ARG A 49 2.46 -0.72 -18.97
C ARG A 49 2.30 -1.94 -18.08
N LEU A 50 1.04 -2.29 -17.79
CA LEU A 50 0.72 -3.56 -17.15
C LEU A 50 0.74 -4.69 -18.19
N GLU A 51 1.51 -5.73 -17.93
CA GLU A 51 1.50 -6.96 -18.72
C GLU A 51 0.95 -8.11 -17.87
N VAL A 52 -0.17 -8.68 -18.33
CA VAL A 52 -0.80 -9.84 -17.70
C VAL A 52 -0.26 -11.10 -18.33
N SER A 53 0.27 -11.99 -17.51
CA SER A 53 0.78 -13.31 -17.89
C SER A 53 0.12 -14.41 -17.05
N GLU A 54 0.38 -15.67 -17.41
CA GLU A 54 -0.06 -16.82 -16.59
C GLU A 54 0.51 -16.80 -15.15
N LYS A 55 1.61 -16.06 -14.93
CA LYS A 55 2.27 -15.94 -13.62
C LYS A 55 1.76 -14.76 -12.78
N GLY A 56 0.95 -13.87 -13.36
CA GLY A 56 0.45 -12.68 -12.70
C GLY A 56 0.52 -11.44 -13.58
N CYS A 57 0.29 -10.29 -12.95
CA CYS A 57 0.36 -8.96 -13.56
C CYS A 57 1.65 -8.27 -13.12
N GLU A 58 2.44 -7.79 -14.09
CA GLU A 58 3.72 -7.11 -13.84
C GLU A 58 3.75 -5.75 -14.55
N ILE A 59 4.43 -4.77 -13.96
CA ILE A 59 4.76 -3.53 -14.65
C ILE A 59 6.01 -3.77 -15.49
N VAL A 60 5.90 -3.53 -16.80
CA VAL A 60 7.02 -3.62 -17.74
C VAL A 60 7.22 -2.28 -18.44
N GLY A 61 8.45 -1.97 -18.84
CA GLY A 61 8.81 -0.68 -19.45
C GLY A 61 9.49 0.26 -18.46
N HIS A 62 9.55 1.54 -18.82
CA HIS A 62 10.24 2.62 -18.13
C HIS A 62 9.23 3.55 -17.48
N LEU A 63 9.32 3.75 -16.17
CA LEU A 63 8.43 4.60 -15.37
C LEU A 63 8.93 6.06 -15.27
N ALA A 64 10.23 6.28 -15.46
CA ALA A 64 10.93 7.52 -15.14
C ALA A 64 10.84 7.90 -13.65
N LEU A 65 11.01 6.90 -12.77
CA LEU A 65 10.97 7.09 -11.32
C LEU A 65 12.31 6.72 -10.65
N LYS A 66 12.60 7.41 -9.54
CA LYS A 66 13.73 7.09 -8.67
C LYS A 66 13.30 6.95 -7.22
N GLY A 67 13.85 5.97 -6.51
CA GLY A 67 13.46 5.75 -5.14
C GLY A 67 13.81 4.39 -4.58
N ILE A 68 13.07 4.00 -3.56
CA ILE A 68 13.27 2.75 -2.83
C ILE A 68 11.94 2.22 -2.27
N SER A 69 11.78 0.91 -2.35
CA SER A 69 10.72 0.13 -1.71
C SER A 69 11.30 -0.65 -0.55
N LEU A 70 10.67 -0.58 0.63
CA LEU A 70 11.15 -1.22 1.86
C LEU A 70 10.20 -2.33 2.33
N ASN A 71 10.75 -3.50 2.65
CA ASN A 71 10.01 -4.59 3.27
C ASN A 71 10.23 -4.56 4.79
N VAL A 72 9.44 -3.74 5.48
CA VAL A 72 9.59 -3.48 6.92
C VAL A 72 9.17 -4.69 7.78
N HIS A 73 8.15 -5.42 7.37
CA HIS A 73 7.66 -6.61 8.04
C HIS A 73 7.01 -7.56 7.03
N LYS A 74 7.11 -8.88 7.25
CA LYS A 74 6.56 -9.91 6.35
C LYS A 74 5.04 -9.86 6.19
N ASP A 75 4.34 -9.31 7.18
CA ASP A 75 2.87 -9.19 7.21
C ASP A 75 2.41 -7.76 6.83
N CYS A 76 3.31 -6.94 6.29
CA CYS A 76 2.99 -5.66 5.67
C CYS A 76 3.11 -5.76 4.15
N SER A 77 2.40 -4.88 3.43
CA SER A 77 2.84 -4.57 2.07
C SER A 77 4.15 -3.78 2.09
N SER A 78 4.75 -3.59 0.92
CA SER A 78 5.92 -2.73 0.78
C SER A 78 5.63 -1.30 1.25
N PHE A 79 6.67 -0.65 1.75
CA PHE A 79 6.65 0.75 2.16
C PHE A 79 7.50 1.58 1.19
N ASP A 80 6.82 2.28 0.30
CA ASP A 80 7.37 2.72 -0.98
C ASP A 80 7.62 4.22 -1.04
N PHE A 81 8.79 4.59 -1.57
CA PHE A 81 9.22 5.97 -1.74
C PHE A 81 9.82 6.16 -3.13
N PHE A 82 8.96 6.33 -4.14
CA PHE A 82 9.35 6.61 -5.52
C PHE A 82 8.98 8.03 -5.90
N PHE A 83 9.89 8.73 -6.58
CA PHE A 83 9.76 10.13 -6.94
C PHE A 83 9.94 10.33 -8.44
N ASP A 84 9.15 11.25 -9.00
CA ASP A 84 9.39 11.79 -10.33
C ASP A 84 10.49 12.87 -10.34
N ALA A 85 10.79 13.42 -11.52
CA ALA A 85 11.81 14.44 -11.71
C ALA A 85 11.55 15.73 -10.92
N ASP A 86 10.30 16.01 -10.54
CA ASP A 86 9.87 17.17 -9.75
C ASP A 86 9.86 16.89 -8.25
N GLY A 87 10.32 15.70 -7.83
CA GLY A 87 10.38 15.29 -6.43
C GLY A 87 8.99 15.03 -5.82
N ILE A 88 7.98 14.78 -6.66
CA ILE A 88 6.64 14.39 -6.22
C ILE A 88 6.64 12.87 -6.01
N LEU A 89 6.08 12.44 -4.88
CA LEU A 89 5.91 11.03 -4.56
C LEU A 89 4.89 10.40 -5.52
N ARG A 90 5.24 9.27 -6.14
CA ARG A 90 4.42 8.54 -7.11
C ARG A 90 4.25 7.09 -6.73
N ASP A 91 3.06 6.57 -7.01
CA ASP A 91 2.76 5.15 -6.98
C ASP A 91 2.98 4.54 -8.39
N PRO A 92 3.84 3.52 -8.55
CA PRO A 92 4.11 2.91 -9.84
C PRO A 92 2.87 2.36 -10.56
N VAL A 93 1.88 1.84 -9.82
CA VAL A 93 0.67 1.26 -10.42
C VAL A 93 -0.23 2.36 -10.99
N GLN A 94 -0.37 3.48 -10.30
CA GLN A 94 -1.13 4.64 -10.80
C GLN A 94 -0.49 5.27 -12.04
N MET A 95 0.84 5.17 -12.18
CA MET A 95 1.55 5.71 -13.35
C MET A 95 1.23 4.97 -14.64
N VAL A 96 0.83 3.70 -14.56
CA VAL A 96 0.48 2.87 -15.73
C VAL A 96 -1.03 2.74 -15.98
N GLN A 97 -1.87 3.14 -15.02
CA GLN A 97 -3.34 3.09 -15.14
C GLN A 97 -3.94 4.33 -15.84
N THR A 98 -3.21 5.44 -15.87
CA THR A 98 -3.69 6.74 -16.35
C THR A 98 -3.89 6.83 -17.88
N GLU A 99 -3.46 5.83 -18.66
CA GLU A 99 -3.74 5.78 -20.11
C GLU A 99 -5.14 5.22 -20.45
N GLN A 100 -5.79 4.47 -19.54
CA GLN A 100 -7.05 3.78 -19.85
C GLN A 100 -8.31 4.47 -19.27
N GLU A 101 -8.17 5.36 -18.29
CA GLU A 101 -9.29 6.02 -17.63
C GLU A 101 -9.19 7.55 -17.81
N GLN A 102 -9.73 8.04 -18.93
CA GLN A 102 -10.12 9.44 -19.04
C GLN A 102 -11.23 9.70 -18.00
N GLU A 103 -11.03 10.68 -17.11
CA GLU A 103 -11.97 11.14 -16.07
C GLU A 103 -11.82 10.57 -14.64
N VAL A 104 -10.60 10.37 -14.14
CA VAL A 104 -10.43 10.47 -12.69
C VAL A 104 -10.12 11.92 -12.33
N GLU A 105 -10.94 12.52 -11.46
CA GLU A 105 -10.77 13.90 -10.98
C GLU A 105 -9.34 14.09 -10.45
N GLN A 106 -8.61 15.06 -11.02
CA GLN A 106 -7.20 15.36 -10.71
C GLN A 106 -6.92 15.58 -9.20
N GLU A 107 -7.95 15.82 -8.40
CA GLU A 107 -7.83 16.08 -6.96
C GLU A 107 -7.66 14.82 -6.09
N ASN A 108 -7.99 13.62 -6.60
CA ASN A 108 -8.00 12.37 -5.83
C ASN A 108 -6.75 11.46 -5.99
N LEU A 109 -5.77 11.81 -6.82
CA LEU A 109 -5.13 10.75 -7.61
C LEU A 109 -3.76 10.18 -7.22
N HIS A 110 -3.06 10.62 -6.16
CA HIS A 110 -1.68 10.15 -5.97
C HIS A 110 -1.27 9.81 -4.55
N PHE A 111 -2.08 9.01 -3.86
CA PHE A 111 -1.62 8.34 -2.64
C PHE A 111 -0.88 7.05 -3.00
N THR A 112 0.31 6.89 -2.41
CA THR A 112 0.86 5.56 -2.17
C THR A 112 0.36 5.07 -0.81
N PHE A 113 0.46 3.78 -0.53
CA PHE A 113 -0.04 3.24 0.73
C PHE A 113 0.76 2.02 1.19
N VAL A 114 0.76 1.81 2.51
CA VAL A 114 1.22 0.58 3.13
C VAL A 114 0.08 -0.05 3.93
N LYS A 115 -0.20 -1.32 3.68
CA LYS A 115 -1.15 -2.12 4.43
C LYS A 115 -0.47 -2.73 5.64
N THR A 116 -1.09 -2.59 6.80
CA THR A 116 -0.54 -3.03 8.09
C THR A 116 -1.48 -3.94 8.87
N GLN A 117 -2.67 -4.22 8.34
CA GLN A 117 -3.73 -4.98 9.02
C GLN A 117 -3.36 -6.39 9.50
N PHE A 118 -2.31 -7.01 8.96
CA PHE A 118 -1.84 -8.33 9.38
C PHE A 118 -0.57 -8.27 10.25
N ALA A 119 0.06 -7.10 10.35
CA ALA A 119 1.25 -6.92 11.17
C ALA A 119 0.88 -6.58 12.62
N PRO A 120 1.81 -6.80 13.56
CA PRO A 120 1.67 -6.30 14.92
C PRO A 120 1.49 -4.75 14.98
N PRO A 121 0.72 -4.21 15.95
CA PRO A 121 0.45 -2.76 16.05
C PRO A 121 1.70 -1.87 16.16
N ASP A 122 2.78 -2.39 16.76
CA ASP A 122 4.06 -1.68 16.87
C ASP A 122 4.72 -1.43 15.50
N ILE A 123 4.47 -2.27 14.51
CA ILE A 123 4.92 -2.05 13.13
C ILE A 123 4.19 -0.84 12.53
N HIS A 124 2.87 -0.77 12.69
CA HIS A 124 2.08 0.38 12.23
C HIS A 124 2.57 1.69 12.89
N ILE A 125 2.75 1.68 14.22
CA ILE A 125 3.29 2.80 14.99
C ILE A 125 4.68 3.20 14.48
N THR A 126 5.53 2.22 14.17
CA THR A 126 6.87 2.45 13.63
C THR A 126 6.82 3.16 12.28
N LEU A 127 5.95 2.72 11.38
CA LEU A 127 5.76 3.33 10.06
C LEU A 127 5.25 4.78 10.19
N VAL A 128 4.29 5.04 11.07
CA VAL A 128 3.81 6.41 11.35
C VAL A 128 4.92 7.31 11.88
N LYS A 129 5.69 6.85 12.88
CA LYS A 129 6.83 7.60 13.42
C LYS A 129 7.91 7.82 12.37
N PHE A 130 8.09 6.85 11.46
CA PHE A 130 9.04 6.97 10.37
C PHE A 130 8.58 8.03 9.35
N LEU A 131 7.30 8.05 8.96
CA LEU A 131 6.73 9.11 8.13
C LEU A 131 6.91 10.49 8.75
N ARG A 132 6.67 10.66 10.07
CA ARG A 132 6.92 11.93 10.80
C ARG A 132 8.38 12.36 10.70
N TYR A 133 9.32 11.43 10.88
CA TYR A 133 10.75 11.73 10.71
C TYR A 133 11.09 12.19 9.29
N LEU A 134 10.52 11.54 8.28
CA LEU A 134 10.75 11.89 6.88
C LEU A 134 10.10 13.23 6.51
N GLU A 135 8.90 13.51 7.04
CA GLU A 135 8.18 14.78 6.91
C GLU A 135 9.09 15.95 7.29
N GLU A 136 9.61 15.91 8.52
CA GLU A 136 10.48 16.97 9.05
C GLU A 136 11.76 17.13 8.24
N LYS A 137 12.35 16.03 7.77
CA LYS A 137 13.67 16.05 7.13
C LYS A 137 13.60 16.41 5.65
N TYR A 138 12.72 15.80 4.88
CA TYR A 138 12.77 15.83 3.41
C TYR A 138 11.58 16.48 2.71
N PHE A 139 10.39 16.39 3.28
CA PHE A 139 9.17 16.81 2.57
C PHE A 139 8.87 18.29 2.75
N GLN A 140 8.48 18.96 1.66
CA GLN A 140 7.84 20.28 1.70
C GLN A 140 6.40 20.11 2.16
N THR A 141 5.74 19.09 1.64
CA THR A 141 4.37 18.68 1.99
C THR A 141 4.35 17.17 2.12
N LEU A 142 3.74 16.67 3.19
CA LEU A 142 3.39 15.26 3.35
C LEU A 142 1.98 15.21 3.93
N ASP A 143 1.07 14.64 3.17
CA ASP A 143 -0.32 14.42 3.55
C ASP A 143 -0.48 12.92 3.82
N VAL A 144 -1.03 12.59 4.99
CA VAL A 144 -1.12 11.21 5.50
C VAL A 144 -2.55 10.97 5.97
N ILE A 145 -3.14 9.88 5.48
CA ILE A 145 -4.43 9.36 5.91
C ILE A 145 -4.18 8.02 6.57
N ASP A 146 -4.42 7.94 7.87
CA ASP A 146 -4.22 6.74 8.65
C ASP A 146 -5.57 6.15 9.11
N GLU A 147 -5.95 5.00 8.55
CA GLU A 147 -7.17 4.29 8.95
C GLU A 147 -7.10 3.73 10.38
N GLY A 148 -5.89 3.59 10.92
CA GLY A 148 -5.62 3.26 12.32
C GLY A 148 -5.83 4.43 13.29
N ASN A 149 -5.94 5.67 12.80
CA ASN A 149 -6.04 6.92 13.58
C ASN A 149 -4.85 7.24 14.49
N TYR A 150 -3.75 6.50 14.41
CA TYR A 150 -2.56 6.74 15.24
C TYR A 150 -1.82 8.01 14.80
N TRP A 151 -1.79 8.32 13.51
CA TRP A 151 -1.16 9.52 12.96
C TRP A 151 -1.67 10.83 13.58
N GLU A 152 -3.00 10.94 13.78
CA GLU A 152 -3.63 12.14 14.34
C GLU A 152 -3.70 12.12 15.86
N THR A 153 -3.89 10.94 16.47
CA THR A 153 -4.20 10.84 17.91
C THR A 153 -3.01 10.46 18.77
N GLY A 154 -2.05 9.69 18.24
CA GLY A 154 -1.03 9.00 19.03
C GLY A 154 -1.58 7.94 19.99
N ASP A 155 -2.85 7.55 19.86
CA ASP A 155 -3.52 6.61 20.75
C ASP A 155 -3.24 5.16 20.32
N GLU A 156 -2.33 4.51 21.05
CA GLU A 156 -1.95 3.11 20.79
C GLU A 156 -3.07 2.12 21.10
N ASP A 157 -3.96 2.44 22.04
CA ASP A 157 -5.03 1.53 22.47
C ASP A 157 -6.18 1.57 21.47
N LEU A 158 -6.52 2.76 20.95
CA LEU A 158 -7.45 2.91 19.82
C LEU A 158 -6.98 2.13 18.58
N LEU A 159 -5.69 2.20 18.25
CA LEU A 159 -5.12 1.44 17.13
C LEU A 159 -5.28 -0.06 17.36
N LYS A 160 -4.92 -0.55 18.56
CA LYS A 160 -5.05 -1.98 18.91
C LYS A 160 -6.51 -2.45 18.82
N GLU A 161 -7.45 -1.68 19.37
CA GLU A 161 -8.88 -2.00 19.33
C GLU A 161 -9.36 -2.15 17.88
N LYS A 162 -8.99 -1.22 16.99
CA LYS A 162 -9.36 -1.28 15.58
C LYS A 162 -8.76 -2.47 14.85
N MET A 163 -7.48 -2.75 15.07
CA MET A 163 -6.79 -3.88 14.45
C MET A 163 -7.37 -5.20 14.93
N GLU A 164 -7.64 -5.33 16.24
CA GLU A 164 -8.26 -6.52 16.82
C GLU A 164 -9.68 -6.72 16.28
N PHE A 165 -10.50 -5.66 16.24
CA PHE A 165 -11.83 -5.71 15.67
C PHE A 165 -11.81 -6.19 14.22
N LEU A 166 -10.92 -5.63 13.39
CA LEU A 166 -10.80 -6.04 12.00
C LEU A 166 -10.36 -7.50 11.87
N SER A 167 -9.36 -7.93 12.65
CA SER A 167 -8.88 -9.31 12.67
C SER A 167 -10.01 -10.27 13.02
N GLN A 168 -10.76 -10.01 14.08
CA GLN A 168 -11.88 -10.85 14.51
C GLN A 168 -12.97 -10.96 13.43
N LYS A 169 -13.27 -9.87 12.73
CA LYS A 169 -14.24 -9.89 11.62
C LYS A 169 -13.72 -10.68 10.41
N MET A 170 -12.45 -10.57 10.09
CA MET A 170 -11.82 -11.35 9.03
C MET A 170 -11.81 -12.85 9.36
N ASP A 171 -11.46 -13.21 10.59
CA ASP A 171 -11.44 -14.59 11.06
C ASP A 171 -12.85 -15.20 11.04
N ALA A 172 -13.86 -14.45 11.49
CA ALA A 172 -15.25 -14.89 11.43
C ALA A 172 -15.72 -15.16 9.98
N VAL A 173 -15.34 -14.30 9.03
CA VAL A 173 -15.64 -14.50 7.61
C VAL A 173 -14.89 -15.70 7.04
N SER A 174 -13.59 -15.84 7.34
CA SER A 174 -12.79 -16.99 6.88
C SER A 174 -13.37 -18.30 7.40
N GLN A 175 -13.66 -18.36 8.71
CA GLN A 175 -14.21 -19.54 9.35
C GLN A 175 -15.58 -19.91 8.75
N ALA A 176 -16.48 -18.95 8.54
CA ALA A 176 -17.78 -19.23 7.96
C ALA A 176 -17.69 -19.78 6.53
N LEU A 177 -16.72 -19.30 5.74
CA LEU A 177 -16.46 -19.82 4.40
C LEU A 177 -15.85 -21.23 4.42
N GLU A 178 -14.95 -21.52 5.36
CA GLU A 178 -14.32 -22.83 5.54
C GLU A 178 -15.28 -23.89 6.09
N ASP A 179 -16.05 -23.53 7.11
CA ASP A 179 -17.03 -24.40 7.78
C ASP A 179 -18.34 -24.50 6.99
N SER A 180 -18.47 -23.73 5.90
CA SER A 180 -19.68 -23.70 5.11
C SER A 180 -19.99 -25.08 4.54
N TRP A 181 -21.22 -25.54 4.80
CA TRP A 181 -21.76 -26.75 4.18
C TRP A 181 -21.98 -26.57 2.66
N ILE A 182 -21.89 -25.34 2.17
CA ILE A 182 -22.13 -24.96 0.79
C ILE A 182 -20.87 -25.25 -0.03
N LYS A 183 -20.94 -26.28 -0.88
CA LYS A 183 -19.87 -26.61 -1.81
C LYS A 183 -20.02 -25.85 -3.12
N VAL A 184 -18.90 -25.34 -3.62
CA VAL A 184 -18.78 -24.92 -5.01
C VAL A 184 -18.63 -26.18 -5.86
N GLU A 185 -19.56 -26.38 -6.79
CA GLU A 185 -19.60 -27.57 -7.65
C GLU A 185 -19.06 -27.25 -9.05
N PRO A 186 -18.44 -28.24 -9.74
CA PRO A 186 -18.02 -28.07 -11.13
C PRO A 186 -19.26 -27.83 -12.02
N GLY A 187 -19.52 -26.57 -12.37
CA GLY A 187 -20.69 -26.16 -13.15
C GLY A 187 -21.44 -24.96 -12.58
N ASP A 188 -21.14 -24.53 -11.35
CA ASP A 188 -21.66 -23.26 -10.82
C ASP A 188 -21.22 -22.10 -11.72
N SER A 189 -22.17 -21.22 -12.06
CA SER A 189 -21.83 -19.93 -12.68
C SER A 189 -21.30 -18.96 -11.62
N ASP A 190 -20.66 -17.86 -12.06
CA ASP A 190 -20.22 -16.78 -11.16
C ASP A 190 -21.37 -16.27 -10.27
N LEU A 191 -22.60 -16.21 -10.81
CA LEU A 191 -23.78 -15.78 -10.06
C LEU A 191 -24.19 -16.80 -8.99
N ASP A 192 -24.08 -18.09 -9.29
CA ASP A 192 -24.38 -19.15 -8.31
C ASP A 192 -23.39 -19.12 -7.15
N ILE A 193 -22.11 -18.88 -7.44
CA ILE A 193 -21.06 -18.71 -6.43
C ILE A 193 -21.35 -17.48 -5.56
N LEU A 194 -21.74 -16.34 -6.16
CA LEU A 194 -22.10 -15.13 -5.40
C LEU A 194 -23.30 -15.37 -4.46
N VAL A 195 -24.35 -16.03 -4.94
CA VAL A 195 -25.52 -16.37 -4.11
C VAL A 195 -25.15 -17.31 -2.96
N LYS A 196 -24.22 -18.24 -3.20
CA LYS A 196 -23.69 -19.13 -2.17
C LYS A 196 -22.91 -18.36 -1.11
N ILE A 197 -22.01 -17.46 -1.51
CA ILE A 197 -21.26 -16.59 -0.60
C ILE A 197 -22.21 -15.71 0.22
N GLU A 198 -23.22 -15.11 -0.41
CA GLU A 198 -24.20 -14.25 0.28
C GLU A 198 -24.95 -15.01 1.39
N LYS A 199 -25.31 -16.28 1.16
CA LYS A 199 -25.96 -17.13 2.17
C LYS A 199 -25.05 -17.36 3.38
N VAL A 200 -23.78 -17.68 3.15
CA VAL A 200 -22.80 -17.88 4.22
C VAL A 200 -22.63 -16.59 5.04
N LEU A 201 -22.46 -15.45 4.37
CA LEU A 201 -22.24 -14.17 5.06
C LEU A 201 -23.44 -13.72 5.92
N ARG A 202 -24.69 -14.00 5.49
CA ARG A 202 -25.89 -13.68 6.27
C ARG A 202 -26.00 -14.45 7.60
N GLU A 203 -25.30 -15.56 7.74
CA GLU A 203 -25.29 -16.35 8.98
C GLU A 203 -24.30 -15.80 10.02
N ILE A 204 -23.35 -14.95 9.61
CA ILE A 204 -22.34 -14.31 10.49
C ILE A 204 -22.89 -13.05 11.18
N ASP A 205 -23.87 -12.39 10.56
CA ASP A 205 -24.49 -11.14 11.02
C ASP A 205 -25.62 -11.35 12.07
N GLN A 206 -25.90 -12.59 12.47
CA GLN A 206 -26.90 -12.95 13.51
C GLN A 206 -26.25 -13.29 14.85
#